data_AF-A0AA42YIP3-F1
#
_entry.id   AF-A0AA42YIP3-F1
#
_cell.length_a   1.000
_cell.length_b   1.000
_cell.length_c   1.000
_cell.angle_alpha   90.00
_cell.angle_beta   90.00
_cell.angle_gamma   90.00
#
_symmetry.space_group_name_H-M   'P 1'
#
loop_
_entity.id
_entity.type
_entity.pdbx_description
1 polymer ?
#
loop_
_entity_poly.entity_id
_entity_poly.type
_entity_poly.pdbx_seq_one_letter_code
_entity_poly.pdbx_strand_id
1 'polypeptide(L)'
;MRLDSRARARPAAGSRPRRRWATGRRIAAAGLLLSGLVAGPLPAAPPAAPPVAPLATPPAAPPTVWIDAPADLAPAAARLREWQPDRLAGFQRLIGLPAAGAPIRVVLVTEDSIPASVVPPWIAGYAQRDGLVVLFPARVPAYPNSSLDELLGHEVAHVLIQRAAGGRPLPRWFNEGLAMLAEEAWDWGDRSRAVVALARGGDLPLAALDRWFAGSRWQSSAAYALSAAFVRDVVRRHGRAVPAAILARLAAGEPFEPAFAAAAGVTVAQAESDFRGRLAFWSRWLPFLTTPTALWIAVTLLALLAIWRRRERDRERAELWAEEERRTDAADGVPDGGLPNGGPRAPGEPAGGSLQRTREQVE
;
A
#
# COMPACT_ATOMS: atom_id res chain seq x y z
N MET A 1 45.98 78.67 -30.91
CA MET A 1 45.12 77.47 -30.87
C MET A 1 46.00 76.25 -30.59
N ARG A 2 45.60 75.40 -29.65
CA ARG A 2 46.25 74.13 -29.23
C ARG A 2 45.11 73.15 -28.87
N LEU A 3 45.23 71.82 -28.99
CA LEU A 3 46.19 70.95 -29.70
C LEU A 3 45.51 69.59 -29.94
N ASP A 4 46.14 68.74 -30.75
CA ASP A 4 45.60 67.48 -31.27
C ASP A 4 45.10 66.42 -30.27
N SER A 5 43.98 65.82 -30.64
CA SER A 5 43.84 64.38 -30.96
C SER A 5 44.86 63.41 -30.33
N ARG A 6 44.41 62.52 -29.44
CA ARG A 6 45.17 61.32 -29.04
C ARG A 6 44.35 60.05 -29.16
N ALA A 7 44.99 59.02 -29.71
CA ALA A 7 44.50 57.65 -29.72
C ALA A 7 45.65 56.66 -29.44
N ARG A 8 45.26 55.45 -29.00
CA ARG A 8 45.99 54.16 -28.98
C ARG A 8 46.86 53.77 -27.76
N ALA A 9 46.60 52.51 -27.36
CA ALA A 9 47.54 51.41 -27.07
C ALA A 9 48.05 51.12 -25.63
N ARG A 10 47.35 50.17 -24.99
CA ARG A 10 47.81 48.81 -24.57
C ARG A 10 48.98 48.65 -23.53
N PRO A 11 49.19 47.44 -22.93
CA PRO A 11 49.35 47.34 -21.48
C PRO A 11 50.68 46.73 -21.00
N ALA A 12 50.88 46.68 -19.68
CA ALA A 12 51.90 45.86 -19.03
C ALA A 12 51.40 45.26 -17.69
N ALA A 13 51.89 44.07 -17.34
CA ALA A 13 51.59 43.36 -16.09
C ALA A 13 52.68 43.60 -15.03
N GLY A 14 52.35 43.48 -13.73
CA GLY A 14 53.37 43.60 -12.68
C GLY A 14 52.93 43.26 -11.25
N SER A 15 53.72 42.40 -10.60
CA SER A 15 53.82 42.13 -9.16
C SER A 15 52.70 41.32 -8.44
N ARG A 16 53.16 40.29 -7.71
CA ARG A 16 52.41 39.49 -6.73
C ARG A 16 52.57 40.08 -5.33
N PRO A 17 51.65 39.80 -4.39
CA PRO A 17 52.07 39.49 -3.02
C PRO A 17 51.60 38.11 -2.52
N ARG A 18 52.33 37.60 -1.53
CA ARG A 18 52.25 36.21 -1.01
C ARG A 18 51.01 36.02 -0.14
N ARG A 19 50.14 35.05 -0.46
CA ARG A 19 49.14 34.54 0.51
C ARG A 19 49.81 33.53 1.44
N ARG A 20 49.90 33.87 2.73
CA ARG A 20 50.33 32.93 3.80
C ARG A 20 49.18 31.99 4.12
N TRP A 21 49.50 30.74 4.40
CA TRP A 21 48.54 29.74 4.86
C TRP A 21 48.17 30.00 6.32
N ALA A 22 46.88 29.93 6.65
CA ALA A 22 46.37 29.99 8.02
C ALA A 22 45.34 28.86 8.20
N THR A 23 45.79 27.76 8.81
CA THR A 23 44.99 26.55 9.03
C THR A 23 43.99 26.79 10.17
N GLY A 24 42.77 27.21 9.83
CA GLY A 24 41.72 27.52 10.81
C GLY A 24 40.68 26.41 10.96
N ARG A 25 40.91 25.44 11.87
CA ARG A 25 39.86 24.52 12.32
C ARG A 25 38.79 25.31 13.08
N ARG A 26 37.61 25.50 12.49
CA ARG A 26 36.37 25.87 13.19
C ARG A 26 35.23 25.00 12.69
N ILE A 27 35.06 23.84 13.32
CA ILE A 27 33.82 23.06 13.21
C ILE A 27 32.79 23.82 14.03
N ALA A 28 31.89 24.53 13.35
CA ALA A 28 30.74 25.14 14.00
C ALA A 28 29.71 24.04 14.30
N ALA A 29 29.35 23.88 15.57
CA ALA A 29 28.30 22.97 15.97
C ALA A 29 26.94 23.50 15.51
N ALA A 30 26.28 22.79 14.59
CA ALA A 30 24.86 22.97 14.33
C ALA A 30 24.09 22.11 15.35
N GLY A 31 23.40 22.75 16.28
CA GLY A 31 22.75 22.08 17.41
C GLY A 31 21.57 21.19 16.99
N LEU A 32 21.36 20.10 17.74
CA LEU A 32 20.13 19.33 17.70
C LEU A 32 18.93 20.20 18.07
N LEU A 33 17.93 20.25 17.21
CA LEU A 33 16.54 20.46 17.61
C LEU A 33 15.74 19.19 17.29
N LEU A 34 15.85 18.22 18.19
CA LEU A 34 14.98 17.04 18.18
C LEU A 34 13.59 17.47 18.70
N SER A 35 12.71 17.88 17.79
CA SER A 35 11.28 18.00 18.08
C SER A 35 10.61 16.67 17.77
N GLY A 36 9.90 16.11 18.74
CA GLY A 36 9.58 14.68 18.77
C GLY A 36 8.65 14.21 17.65
N LEU A 37 9.11 13.22 16.87
CA LEU A 37 8.18 12.19 16.42
C LEU A 37 7.74 11.41 17.66
N VAL A 38 6.53 11.70 18.14
CA VAL A 38 5.80 10.74 18.97
C VAL A 38 5.57 9.52 18.07
N ALA A 39 6.32 8.45 18.34
CA ALA A 39 6.05 7.14 17.77
C ALA A 39 4.76 6.61 18.40
N GLY A 40 3.61 7.12 17.90
CA GLY A 40 2.32 6.53 18.19
C GLY A 40 2.37 5.05 17.81
N PRO A 41 1.86 4.14 18.65
CA PRO A 41 1.93 2.71 18.36
C PRO A 41 1.29 2.45 17.01
N LEU A 42 1.95 1.63 16.18
CA LEU A 42 1.33 1.05 15.00
C LEU A 42 -0.02 0.45 15.44
N PRO A 43 -1.14 0.75 14.76
CA PRO A 43 -2.42 0.19 15.14
C PRO A 43 -2.30 -1.33 15.15
N ALA A 44 -2.54 -1.94 16.31
CA ALA A 44 -2.41 -3.38 16.49
C ALA A 44 -3.24 -4.08 15.41
N ALA A 45 -2.68 -5.13 14.80
CA ALA A 45 -3.46 -6.00 13.94
C ALA A 45 -4.70 -6.45 14.74
N PRO A 46 -5.92 -6.30 14.18
CA PRO A 46 -7.12 -6.70 14.91
C PRO A 46 -6.99 -8.18 15.29
N PRO A 47 -7.45 -8.58 16.49
CA PRO A 47 -7.34 -9.96 16.94
C PRO A 47 -7.99 -10.87 15.88
N ALA A 48 -7.30 -11.94 15.50
CA ALA A 48 -7.84 -12.91 14.58
C ALA A 48 -9.16 -13.44 15.16
N ALA A 49 -10.25 -13.23 14.42
CA ALA A 49 -11.56 -13.73 14.83
C ALA A 49 -11.46 -15.25 15.04
N PRO A 50 -12.12 -15.81 16.06
CA PRO A 50 -12.10 -17.26 16.29
C PRO A 50 -12.58 -17.97 15.02
N PRO A 51 -12.01 -19.14 14.66
CA PRO A 51 -12.43 -19.88 13.48
C PRO A 51 -13.87 -20.36 13.67
N VAL A 52 -14.81 -19.59 13.14
CA VAL A 52 -16.20 -20.03 12.97
C VAL A 52 -16.14 -21.23 12.05
N ALA A 53 -16.50 -22.40 12.59
CA ALA A 53 -16.56 -23.62 11.80
C ALA A 53 -17.42 -23.37 10.55
N PRO A 54 -16.95 -23.72 9.34
CA PRO A 54 -17.71 -23.45 8.13
C PRO A 54 -18.99 -24.28 8.18
N LEU A 55 -20.11 -23.62 8.44
CA LEU A 55 -21.42 -24.12 8.02
C LEU A 55 -21.29 -24.40 6.53
N ALA A 56 -21.34 -25.68 6.16
CA ALA A 56 -21.18 -26.15 4.79
C ALA A 56 -22.27 -25.50 3.93
N THR A 57 -21.94 -24.37 3.34
CA THR A 57 -22.87 -23.59 2.53
C THR A 57 -23.09 -24.43 1.27
N PRO A 58 -24.34 -24.85 0.97
CA PRO A 58 -24.59 -25.70 -0.19
C PRO A 58 -24.04 -25.01 -1.45
N PRO A 59 -23.51 -25.77 -2.41
CA PRO A 59 -22.96 -25.21 -3.63
C PRO A 59 -24.04 -24.37 -4.33
N ALA A 60 -23.75 -23.09 -4.54
CA ALA A 60 -24.70 -22.19 -5.17
C ALA A 60 -24.92 -22.64 -6.63
N ALA A 61 -26.17 -22.90 -6.99
CA ALA A 61 -26.49 -23.37 -8.34
C ALA A 61 -26.19 -22.25 -9.36
N PRO A 62 -25.41 -22.53 -10.44
CA PRO A 62 -24.99 -21.53 -11.40
C PRO A 62 -26.18 -20.95 -12.18
N PRO A 63 -26.09 -19.70 -12.70
CA PRO A 63 -27.15 -19.14 -13.53
C PRO A 63 -27.28 -19.88 -14.86
N THR A 64 -28.50 -20.31 -15.18
CA THR A 64 -28.84 -20.72 -16.54
C THR A 64 -28.90 -19.48 -17.43
N VAL A 65 -28.16 -19.47 -18.53
CA VAL A 65 -28.10 -18.37 -19.49
C VAL A 65 -28.54 -18.86 -20.87
N TRP A 66 -29.43 -18.12 -21.52
CA TRP A 66 -29.90 -18.38 -22.89
C TRP A 66 -29.42 -17.25 -23.81
N ILE A 67 -28.80 -17.58 -24.94
CA ILE A 67 -28.13 -16.61 -25.81
C ILE A 67 -28.80 -16.57 -27.19
N ASP A 68 -29.54 -15.48 -27.42
CA ASP A 68 -30.15 -15.12 -28.68
C ASP A 68 -29.29 -14.09 -29.42
N ALA A 69 -29.16 -14.25 -30.74
CA ALA A 69 -28.40 -13.34 -31.58
C ALA A 69 -28.90 -13.39 -33.04
N PRO A 70 -28.83 -12.28 -33.80
CA PRO A 70 -28.99 -12.33 -35.25
C PRO A 70 -27.86 -13.12 -35.90
N ALA A 71 -28.06 -13.58 -37.15
CA ALA A 71 -27.10 -14.39 -37.88
C ALA A 71 -25.70 -13.75 -37.97
N ASP A 72 -25.64 -12.43 -38.17
CA ASP A 72 -24.40 -11.67 -38.29
C ASP A 72 -23.55 -11.67 -37.01
N LEU A 73 -24.16 -11.95 -35.86
CA LEU A 73 -23.50 -12.06 -34.55
C LEU A 73 -23.34 -13.53 -34.09
N ALA A 74 -23.58 -14.51 -34.97
CA ALA A 74 -23.42 -15.93 -34.66
C ALA A 74 -22.03 -16.32 -34.10
N PRO A 75 -20.89 -15.76 -34.57
CA PRO A 75 -19.58 -16.06 -33.97
C PRO A 75 -19.45 -15.56 -32.53
N ALA A 76 -19.98 -14.38 -32.23
CA ALA A 76 -19.99 -13.83 -30.86
C ALA A 76 -20.92 -14.64 -29.94
N ALA A 77 -22.08 -15.07 -30.46
CA ALA A 77 -23.00 -15.94 -29.75
C ALA A 77 -22.41 -17.34 -29.48
N ALA A 78 -21.65 -17.90 -30.43
CA ALA A 78 -20.95 -19.17 -30.25
C ALA A 78 -19.92 -19.09 -29.11
N ARG A 79 -19.06 -18.06 -29.13
CA ARG A 79 -18.11 -17.79 -28.03
C ARG A 79 -18.81 -17.67 -26.68
N LEU A 80 -19.91 -16.91 -26.59
CA LEU A 80 -20.63 -16.76 -25.33
C LEU A 80 -21.35 -18.03 -24.85
N ARG A 81 -21.62 -19.01 -25.72
CA ARG A 81 -22.14 -20.33 -25.30
C ARG A 81 -21.07 -21.20 -24.64
N GLU A 82 -19.79 -20.89 -24.83
CA GLU A 82 -18.67 -21.52 -24.13
C GLU A 82 -18.36 -20.85 -22.77
N TRP A 83 -18.99 -19.72 -22.47
CA TRP A 83 -18.85 -19.02 -21.19
C TRP A 83 -19.36 -19.88 -20.03
N GLN A 84 -18.54 -20.00 -18.99
CA GLN A 84 -18.78 -20.91 -17.86
C GLN A 84 -19.47 -20.18 -16.69
N PRO A 85 -20.77 -20.40 -16.43
CA PRO A 85 -21.50 -19.65 -15.41
C PRO A 85 -21.07 -19.99 -13.98
N ASP A 86 -20.47 -21.17 -13.77
CA ASP A 86 -19.88 -21.61 -12.49
C ASP A 86 -18.81 -20.66 -11.95
N ARG A 87 -18.19 -19.84 -12.81
CA ARG A 87 -17.25 -18.79 -12.40
C ARG A 87 -17.90 -17.78 -11.44
N LEU A 88 -19.22 -17.58 -11.54
CA LEU A 88 -20.00 -16.73 -10.64
C LEU A 88 -20.38 -17.41 -9.31
N ALA A 89 -20.10 -18.70 -9.09
CA ALA A 89 -20.43 -19.37 -7.83
C ALA A 89 -19.74 -18.72 -6.62
N GLY A 90 -18.53 -18.17 -6.80
CA GLY A 90 -17.84 -17.37 -5.78
C GLY A 90 -18.55 -16.04 -5.46
N PHE A 91 -19.10 -15.40 -6.49
CA PHE A 91 -19.88 -14.16 -6.38
C PHE A 91 -21.25 -14.41 -5.75
N GLN A 92 -21.98 -15.46 -6.17
CA GLN A 92 -23.23 -15.89 -5.55
C GLN A 92 -23.10 -16.11 -4.04
N ARG A 93 -22.00 -16.72 -3.58
CA ARG A 93 -21.71 -16.86 -2.15
C ARG A 93 -21.42 -15.52 -1.45
N LEU A 94 -20.78 -14.57 -2.13
CA LEU A 94 -20.53 -13.21 -1.60
C LEU A 94 -21.83 -12.42 -1.39
N ILE A 95 -22.78 -12.54 -2.32
CA ILE A 95 -24.09 -11.85 -2.27
C ILE A 95 -25.19 -12.65 -1.56
N GLY A 96 -24.90 -13.85 -1.06
CA GLY A 96 -25.86 -14.67 -0.32
C GLY A 96 -26.99 -15.27 -1.17
N LEU A 97 -26.76 -15.53 -2.46
CA LEU A 97 -27.76 -16.03 -3.40
C LEU A 97 -27.53 -17.52 -3.72
N PRO A 98 -28.13 -18.47 -2.96
CA PRO A 98 -27.86 -19.90 -3.10
C PRO A 98 -28.39 -20.51 -4.42
N ALA A 99 -29.41 -19.90 -5.03
CA ALA A 99 -29.93 -20.30 -6.34
C ALA A 99 -30.08 -19.06 -7.21
N ALA A 100 -29.55 -19.11 -8.43
CA ALA A 100 -29.58 -17.98 -9.36
C ALA A 100 -31.01 -17.56 -9.77
N GLY A 101 -32.00 -18.45 -9.68
CA GLY A 101 -33.39 -18.21 -10.04
C GLY A 101 -33.72 -18.59 -11.49
N ALA A 102 -34.67 -17.88 -12.11
CA ALA A 102 -35.10 -18.12 -13.48
C ALA A 102 -33.95 -17.94 -14.51
N PRO A 103 -34.02 -18.56 -15.70
CA PRO A 103 -33.03 -18.33 -16.76
C PRO A 103 -32.83 -16.84 -17.06
N ILE A 104 -31.59 -16.48 -17.38
CA ILE A 104 -31.20 -15.12 -17.78
C ILE A 104 -31.11 -15.11 -19.30
N ARG A 105 -31.86 -14.23 -19.95
CA ARG A 105 -31.92 -14.13 -21.40
C ARG A 105 -30.93 -13.08 -21.86
N VAL A 106 -29.92 -13.48 -22.62
CA VAL A 106 -28.91 -12.61 -23.21
C VAL A 106 -29.23 -12.42 -24.68
N VAL A 107 -29.37 -11.18 -25.12
CA VAL A 107 -29.62 -10.81 -26.51
C VAL A 107 -28.45 -9.99 -27.04
N LEU A 108 -27.80 -10.49 -28.08
CA LEU A 108 -26.77 -9.75 -28.80
C LEU A 108 -27.45 -8.91 -29.87
N VAL A 109 -27.15 -7.61 -29.89
CA VAL A 109 -27.75 -6.64 -30.81
C VAL A 109 -26.67 -5.92 -31.62
N THR A 110 -27.03 -5.56 -32.85
CA THR A 110 -26.17 -4.83 -33.79
C THR A 110 -26.26 -3.32 -33.56
N GLU A 111 -25.26 -2.58 -34.04
CA GLU A 111 -25.12 -1.13 -33.79
C GLU A 111 -26.17 -0.27 -34.53
N ASP A 112 -26.79 -0.81 -35.58
CA ASP A 112 -27.90 -0.21 -36.34
C ASP A 112 -29.28 -0.43 -35.69
N SER A 113 -29.35 -1.20 -34.61
CA SER A 113 -30.61 -1.54 -33.94
C SER A 113 -31.18 -0.40 -33.08
N ILE A 114 -32.50 -0.38 -32.87
CA ILE A 114 -33.16 0.61 -31.98
C ILE A 114 -32.59 0.61 -30.55
N PRO A 115 -32.30 -0.55 -29.90
CA PRO A 115 -31.60 -0.56 -28.61
C PRO A 115 -30.24 0.15 -28.62
N ALA A 116 -29.50 0.13 -29.74
CA ALA A 116 -28.20 0.79 -29.85
C ALA A 116 -28.32 2.31 -29.95
N SER A 117 -29.35 2.82 -30.62
CA SER A 117 -29.51 4.27 -30.86
C SER A 117 -30.03 5.06 -29.65
N VAL A 118 -30.71 4.39 -28.71
CA VAL A 118 -31.23 5.02 -27.47
C VAL A 118 -30.28 4.93 -26.28
N VAL A 119 -29.15 4.21 -26.41
CA VAL A 119 -28.16 3.98 -25.35
C VAL A 119 -26.83 4.63 -25.74
N PRO A 120 -26.21 5.47 -24.89
CA PRO A 120 -24.93 6.13 -25.18
C PRO A 120 -23.84 5.19 -25.74
N PRO A 121 -23.05 5.62 -26.73
CA PRO A 121 -22.18 4.74 -27.52
C PRO A 121 -21.00 4.13 -26.74
N TRP A 122 -20.73 4.63 -25.52
CA TRP A 122 -19.72 4.07 -24.61
C TRP A 122 -20.27 2.97 -23.68
N ILE A 123 -21.57 2.68 -23.72
CA ILE A 123 -22.21 1.59 -22.97
C ILE A 123 -22.26 0.36 -23.88
N ALA A 124 -21.53 -0.69 -23.49
CA ALA A 124 -21.39 -1.92 -24.27
C ALA A 124 -22.43 -3.00 -23.91
N GLY A 125 -23.13 -2.88 -22.79
CA GLY A 125 -24.23 -3.75 -22.39
C GLY A 125 -25.14 -3.11 -21.34
N TYR A 126 -26.26 -3.75 -21.03
CA TYR A 126 -27.07 -3.44 -19.85
C TYR A 126 -27.97 -4.62 -19.44
N ALA A 127 -28.23 -4.73 -18.14
CA ALA A 127 -29.17 -5.67 -17.54
C ALA A 127 -30.50 -5.01 -17.14
N GLN A 128 -31.61 -5.76 -17.33
CA GLN A 128 -32.96 -5.40 -16.89
C GLN A 128 -33.41 -6.27 -15.71
N ARG A 129 -34.41 -5.80 -14.96
CA ARG A 129 -34.85 -6.42 -13.69
C ARG A 129 -35.54 -7.78 -13.86
N ASP A 130 -36.09 -8.05 -15.04
CA ASP A 130 -36.72 -9.32 -15.42
C ASP A 130 -35.69 -10.43 -15.73
N GLY A 131 -34.41 -10.08 -15.88
CA GLY A 131 -33.35 -10.99 -16.28
C GLY A 131 -33.05 -10.98 -17.78
N LEU A 132 -33.52 -9.98 -18.53
CA LEU A 132 -33.02 -9.67 -19.86
C LEU A 132 -31.69 -8.90 -19.77
N VAL A 133 -30.67 -9.40 -20.45
CA VAL A 133 -29.36 -8.76 -20.66
C VAL A 133 -29.22 -8.44 -22.15
N VAL A 134 -28.83 -7.21 -22.47
CA VAL A 134 -28.61 -6.77 -23.86
C VAL A 134 -27.13 -6.41 -24.02
N LEU A 135 -26.47 -7.01 -25.02
CA LEU A 135 -25.04 -6.81 -25.30
C LEU A 135 -24.83 -6.23 -26.70
N PHE A 136 -23.88 -5.31 -26.84
CA PHE A 136 -23.45 -4.70 -28.10
C PHE A 136 -22.02 -5.17 -28.45
N PRO A 137 -21.81 -6.31 -29.14
CA PRO A 137 -20.47 -6.85 -29.36
C PRO A 137 -19.51 -5.90 -30.09
N ALA A 138 -20.04 -5.02 -30.95
CA ALA A 138 -19.26 -4.01 -31.68
C ALA A 138 -18.65 -2.91 -30.76
N ARG A 139 -19.15 -2.76 -29.53
CA ARG A 139 -18.68 -1.77 -28.54
C ARG A 139 -17.64 -2.34 -27.58
N VAL A 140 -17.20 -3.59 -27.76
CA VAL A 140 -16.20 -4.27 -26.91
C VAL A 140 -14.85 -4.32 -27.65
N PRO A 141 -13.71 -4.02 -26.99
CA PRO A 141 -13.52 -3.75 -25.56
C PRO A 141 -13.90 -2.32 -25.13
N ALA A 142 -14.57 -2.20 -23.98
CA ALA A 142 -14.89 -0.93 -23.35
C ALA A 142 -14.84 -1.07 -21.82
N TYR A 143 -14.00 -0.24 -21.18
CA TYR A 143 -13.87 -0.22 -19.72
C TYR A 143 -15.23 -0.07 -19.02
N PRO A 144 -15.57 -0.91 -18.02
CA PRO A 144 -14.65 -1.77 -17.26
C PRO A 144 -14.19 -3.07 -17.95
N ASN A 145 -14.86 -3.50 -19.01
CA ASN A 145 -14.72 -4.84 -19.58
C ASN A 145 -13.68 -4.89 -20.73
N SER A 146 -12.69 -5.77 -20.61
CA SER A 146 -11.68 -6.02 -21.64
C SER A 146 -12.11 -7.07 -22.68
N SER A 147 -13.16 -7.85 -22.38
CA SER A 147 -13.69 -8.90 -23.25
C SER A 147 -15.21 -9.03 -23.17
N LEU A 148 -15.80 -9.71 -24.15
CA LEU A 148 -17.25 -9.97 -24.20
C LEU A 148 -17.71 -10.91 -23.07
N ASP A 149 -16.83 -11.83 -22.65
CA ASP A 149 -17.01 -12.73 -21.51
C ASP A 149 -17.06 -11.99 -20.17
N GLU A 150 -16.20 -10.98 -19.99
CA GLU A 150 -16.21 -10.10 -18.82
C GLU A 150 -17.47 -9.24 -18.79
N LEU A 151 -17.87 -8.69 -19.94
CA LEU A 151 -19.12 -7.93 -20.06
C LEU A 151 -20.33 -8.79 -19.72
N LEU A 152 -20.42 -10.02 -20.26
CA LEU A 152 -21.50 -10.95 -19.89
C LEU A 152 -21.48 -11.23 -18.37
N GLY A 153 -20.30 -11.44 -17.78
CA GLY A 153 -20.17 -11.62 -16.33
C GLY A 153 -20.67 -10.42 -15.52
N HIS A 154 -20.38 -9.19 -15.97
CA HIS A 154 -20.83 -7.94 -15.34
C HIS A 154 -22.37 -7.81 -15.38
N GLU A 155 -22.98 -7.97 -16.55
CA GLU A 155 -24.42 -7.82 -16.70
C GLU A 155 -25.20 -8.93 -15.99
N VAL A 156 -24.71 -10.17 -16.03
CA VAL A 156 -25.27 -11.27 -15.23
C VAL A 156 -25.13 -10.97 -13.74
N ALA A 157 -24.02 -10.39 -13.28
CA ALA A 157 -23.85 -10.01 -11.88
C ALA A 157 -24.92 -8.99 -11.44
N HIS A 158 -25.27 -7.99 -12.26
CA HIS A 158 -26.38 -7.09 -11.96
C HIS A 158 -27.73 -7.81 -11.79
N VAL A 159 -28.06 -8.77 -12.66
CA VAL A 159 -29.28 -9.58 -12.51
C VAL A 159 -29.26 -10.36 -11.19
N LEU A 160 -28.13 -10.96 -10.82
CA LEU A 160 -27.99 -11.68 -9.55
C LEU A 160 -28.07 -10.76 -8.32
N ILE A 161 -27.48 -9.56 -8.37
CA ILE A 161 -27.60 -8.54 -7.31
C ILE A 161 -29.07 -8.13 -7.13
N GLN A 162 -29.79 -7.84 -8.21
CA GLN A 162 -31.21 -7.49 -8.17
C GLN A 162 -32.06 -8.62 -7.57
N ARG A 163 -31.78 -9.87 -7.93
CA ARG A 163 -32.47 -11.05 -7.34
C ARG A 163 -32.16 -11.21 -5.86
N ALA A 164 -30.90 -11.04 -5.44
CA ALA A 164 -30.51 -11.08 -4.03
C ALA A 164 -31.13 -9.93 -3.19
N ALA A 165 -31.33 -8.75 -3.79
CA ALA A 165 -32.01 -7.61 -3.17
C ALA A 165 -33.54 -7.68 -3.22
N GLY A 166 -34.14 -8.76 -3.75
CA GLY A 166 -35.60 -8.86 -3.93
C GLY A 166 -36.19 -7.79 -4.86
N GLY A 167 -35.41 -7.33 -5.85
CA GLY A 167 -35.80 -6.27 -6.79
C GLY A 167 -35.82 -4.85 -6.21
N ARG A 168 -35.34 -4.67 -4.98
CA ARG A 168 -35.31 -3.37 -4.29
C ARG A 168 -34.19 -2.47 -4.82
N PRO A 169 -34.38 -1.14 -4.86
CA PRO A 169 -33.33 -0.22 -5.30
C PRO A 169 -32.16 -0.23 -4.31
N LEU A 170 -30.95 -0.09 -4.85
CA LEU A 170 -29.71 0.12 -4.11
C LEU A 170 -28.93 1.27 -4.76
N PRO A 171 -28.08 2.00 -4.00
CA PRO A 171 -27.24 3.06 -4.55
C PRO A 171 -26.37 2.55 -5.70
N ARG A 172 -26.16 3.39 -6.72
CA ARG A 172 -25.50 2.95 -7.95
C ARG A 172 -24.07 2.49 -7.69
N TRP A 173 -23.29 3.26 -6.91
CA TRP A 173 -21.94 2.86 -6.49
C TRP A 173 -21.88 1.46 -5.83
N PHE A 174 -22.92 1.02 -5.12
CA PHE A 174 -22.93 -0.30 -4.48
C PHE A 174 -23.22 -1.42 -5.49
N ASN A 175 -24.15 -1.19 -6.42
CA ASN A 175 -24.47 -2.13 -7.50
C ASN A 175 -23.25 -2.34 -8.43
N GLU A 176 -22.68 -1.25 -8.92
CA GLU A 176 -21.53 -1.24 -9.83
C GLU A 176 -20.30 -1.81 -9.11
N GLY A 177 -20.07 -1.42 -7.85
CA GLY A 177 -18.96 -1.94 -7.05
C GLY A 177 -19.06 -3.44 -6.75
N LEU A 178 -20.27 -3.99 -6.60
CA LEU A 178 -20.47 -5.45 -6.49
C LEU A 178 -20.29 -6.16 -7.83
N ALA A 179 -20.81 -5.61 -8.94
CA ALA A 179 -20.63 -6.21 -10.28
C ALA A 179 -19.15 -6.29 -10.66
N MET A 180 -18.36 -5.26 -10.36
CA MET A 180 -16.90 -5.29 -10.50
C MET A 180 -16.22 -6.39 -9.67
N LEU A 181 -16.76 -6.77 -8.50
CA LEU A 181 -16.23 -7.90 -7.71
C LEU A 181 -16.57 -9.28 -8.31
N ALA A 182 -17.58 -9.37 -9.18
CA ALA A 182 -17.85 -10.59 -9.95
C ALA A 182 -16.79 -10.82 -11.03
N GLU A 183 -16.29 -9.74 -11.64
CA GLU A 183 -15.16 -9.80 -12.58
C GLU A 183 -13.83 -10.13 -11.89
N GLU A 184 -13.60 -9.68 -10.65
CA GLU A 184 -12.30 -9.80 -9.96
C GLU A 184 -11.88 -11.24 -9.53
N ALA A 185 -12.64 -12.26 -9.93
CA ALA A 185 -12.07 -13.60 -10.12
C ALA A 185 -11.00 -13.63 -11.24
N TRP A 186 -10.93 -12.57 -12.06
CA TRP A 186 -10.05 -12.35 -13.21
C TRP A 186 -9.21 -11.07 -13.00
N ASP A 187 -7.96 -11.31 -12.61
CA ASP A 187 -6.75 -10.47 -12.63
C ASP A 187 -6.73 -9.08 -11.94
N TRP A 188 -5.53 -8.71 -11.45
CA TRP A 188 -5.26 -7.62 -10.53
C TRP A 188 -4.51 -6.42 -11.14
N GLY A 189 -4.05 -6.52 -12.40
CA GLY A 189 -3.09 -5.58 -13.00
C GLY A 189 -3.55 -4.11 -13.08
N ASP A 190 -4.57 -3.81 -13.88
CA ASP A 190 -4.83 -2.44 -14.34
C ASP A 190 -5.70 -1.57 -13.40
N ARG A 191 -6.56 -2.20 -12.57
CA ARG A 191 -7.54 -1.49 -11.74
C ARG A 191 -6.90 -0.57 -10.67
N SER A 192 -5.64 -0.81 -10.32
CA SER A 192 -4.88 -0.04 -9.32
C SER A 192 -4.60 1.42 -9.73
N ARG A 193 -4.35 1.69 -11.02
CA ARG A 193 -3.89 3.00 -11.52
C ARG A 193 -4.98 4.08 -11.41
N ALA A 194 -6.23 3.74 -11.72
CA ALA A 194 -7.36 4.67 -11.63
C ALA A 194 -7.60 5.14 -10.19
N VAL A 195 -7.60 4.20 -9.23
CA VAL A 195 -7.75 4.48 -7.79
C VAL A 195 -6.64 5.40 -7.27
N VAL A 196 -5.39 5.19 -7.72
CA VAL A 196 -4.24 6.05 -7.36
C VAL A 196 -4.32 7.45 -8.01
N ALA A 197 -4.91 7.59 -9.19
CA ALA A 197 -5.16 8.89 -9.81
C ALA A 197 -6.24 9.68 -9.05
N LEU A 198 -7.35 9.03 -8.71
CA LEU A 198 -8.43 9.58 -7.86
C LEU A 198 -7.94 10.00 -6.48
N ALA A 199 -7.03 9.24 -5.87
CA ALA A 199 -6.44 9.56 -4.57
C ALA A 199 -5.70 10.92 -4.52
N ARG A 200 -5.39 11.51 -5.68
CA ARG A 200 -4.78 12.85 -5.82
C ARG A 200 -5.80 13.95 -6.16
N GLY A 201 -7.06 13.59 -6.44
CA GLY A 201 -8.07 14.48 -7.03
C GLY A 201 -9.02 15.19 -6.06
N GLY A 202 -9.05 14.82 -4.77
CA GLY A 202 -9.77 15.55 -3.73
C GLY A 202 -11.14 15.00 -3.29
N ASP A 203 -11.86 15.81 -2.51
CA ASP A 203 -13.00 15.42 -1.68
C ASP A 203 -14.32 15.24 -2.44
N LEU A 204 -14.45 14.13 -3.16
CA LEU A 204 -15.72 13.69 -3.73
C LEU A 204 -16.41 12.66 -2.81
N PRO A 205 -17.64 12.94 -2.34
CA PRO A 205 -18.42 11.96 -1.59
C PRO A 205 -18.99 10.88 -2.51
N LEU A 206 -19.31 9.69 -1.98
CA LEU A 206 -19.87 8.58 -2.77
C LEU A 206 -21.19 8.94 -3.44
N ALA A 207 -22.03 9.75 -2.80
CA ALA A 207 -23.26 10.28 -3.39
C ALA A 207 -23.02 11.21 -4.61
N ALA A 208 -21.77 11.64 -4.86
CA ALA A 208 -21.38 12.34 -6.08
C ALA A 208 -20.95 11.37 -7.22
N LEU A 209 -20.59 10.12 -6.92
CA LEU A 209 -20.26 9.11 -7.95
C LEU A 209 -21.45 8.81 -8.85
N ASP A 210 -22.67 8.79 -8.29
CA ASP A 210 -23.90 8.56 -9.03
C ASP A 210 -24.06 9.55 -10.22
N ARG A 211 -23.55 10.78 -10.09
CA ARG A 211 -23.49 11.76 -11.19
C ARG A 211 -22.34 11.49 -12.18
N TRP A 212 -21.23 10.92 -11.71
CA TRP A 212 -20.04 10.64 -12.53
C TRP A 212 -20.25 9.47 -13.49
N PHE A 213 -21.07 8.48 -13.13
CA PHE A 213 -21.47 7.42 -14.07
C PHE A 213 -22.26 7.92 -15.29
N ALA A 214 -22.94 9.07 -15.16
CA ALA A 214 -23.60 9.77 -16.26
C ALA A 214 -22.72 10.86 -16.92
N GLY A 215 -21.47 10.99 -16.48
CA GLY A 215 -20.50 11.97 -16.98
C GLY A 215 -19.72 11.48 -18.20
N SER A 216 -18.56 12.08 -18.42
CA SER A 216 -17.63 11.65 -19.48
C SER A 216 -17.10 10.23 -19.25
N ARG A 217 -16.58 9.58 -20.30
CA ARG A 217 -15.93 8.26 -20.22
C ARG A 217 -14.93 8.16 -19.06
N TRP A 218 -14.12 9.19 -18.85
CA TRP A 218 -13.15 9.23 -17.74
C TRP A 218 -13.84 9.28 -16.37
N GLN A 219 -14.89 10.08 -16.20
CA GLN A 219 -15.65 10.16 -14.95
C GLN A 219 -16.36 8.84 -14.64
N SER A 220 -16.92 8.18 -15.66
CA SER A 220 -17.54 6.87 -15.52
C SER A 220 -16.51 5.80 -15.12
N SER A 221 -15.37 5.69 -15.84
CA SER A 221 -14.28 4.78 -15.47
C SER A 221 -13.76 5.03 -14.04
N ALA A 222 -13.66 6.30 -13.64
CA ALA A 222 -13.29 6.68 -12.28
C ALA A 222 -14.34 6.24 -11.23
N ALA A 223 -15.63 6.38 -11.54
CA ALA A 223 -16.72 5.96 -10.66
C ALA A 223 -16.77 4.43 -10.47
N TYR A 224 -16.60 3.65 -11.54
CA TYR A 224 -16.43 2.18 -11.46
C TYR A 224 -15.25 1.80 -10.56
N ALA A 225 -14.07 2.38 -10.80
CA ALA A 225 -12.86 2.09 -10.04
C ALA A 225 -12.99 2.42 -8.54
N LEU A 226 -13.59 3.58 -8.20
CA LEU A 226 -13.79 3.98 -6.81
C LEU A 226 -14.85 3.11 -6.11
N SER A 227 -15.92 2.76 -6.82
CA SER A 227 -16.99 1.89 -6.34
C SER A 227 -16.46 0.49 -5.99
N ALA A 228 -15.73 -0.13 -6.91
CA ALA A 228 -15.08 -1.43 -6.68
C ALA A 228 -14.09 -1.38 -5.51
N ALA A 229 -13.27 -0.32 -5.45
CA ALA A 229 -12.31 -0.13 -4.36
C ALA A 229 -13.00 0.03 -3.00
N PHE A 230 -14.10 0.77 -2.92
CA PHE A 230 -14.84 0.98 -1.68
C PHE A 230 -15.60 -0.27 -1.23
N VAL A 231 -16.34 -0.94 -2.11
CA VAL A 231 -17.05 -2.20 -1.76
C VAL A 231 -16.05 -3.27 -1.31
N ARG A 232 -14.89 -3.39 -1.97
CA ARG A 232 -13.80 -4.28 -1.52
C ARG A 232 -13.27 -3.88 -0.14
N ASP A 233 -13.15 -2.60 0.15
CA ASP A 233 -12.68 -2.10 1.45
C ASP A 233 -13.68 -2.42 2.59
N VAL A 234 -14.99 -2.32 2.31
CA VAL A 234 -16.07 -2.73 3.22
C VAL A 234 -16.00 -4.24 3.47
N VAL A 235 -15.99 -5.07 2.42
CA VAL A 235 -15.89 -6.53 2.52
C VAL A 235 -14.66 -6.98 3.31
N ARG A 236 -13.53 -6.30 3.14
CA ARG A 236 -12.27 -6.62 3.82
C ARG A 236 -12.30 -6.35 5.32
N ARG A 237 -12.98 -5.29 5.79
CA ARG A 237 -12.97 -4.90 7.21
C ARG A 237 -14.19 -5.35 8.00
N HIS A 238 -15.36 -5.32 7.38
CA HIS A 238 -16.63 -5.62 8.04
C HIS A 238 -17.04 -7.08 7.82
N GLY A 239 -16.39 -7.77 6.86
CA GLY A 239 -16.47 -9.21 6.68
C GLY A 239 -17.12 -9.64 5.37
N ARG A 240 -16.79 -10.88 4.94
CA ARG A 240 -17.27 -11.44 3.66
C ARG A 240 -18.78 -11.65 3.59
N ALA A 241 -19.48 -11.71 4.72
CA ALA A 241 -20.93 -11.88 4.79
C ALA A 241 -21.70 -10.55 4.65
N VAL A 242 -21.03 -9.39 4.69
CA VAL A 242 -21.70 -8.08 4.71
C VAL A 242 -22.56 -7.83 3.46
N PRO A 243 -22.10 -8.08 2.21
CA PRO A 243 -22.97 -7.87 1.05
C PRO A 243 -24.23 -8.74 1.08
N ALA A 244 -24.09 -10.02 1.42
CA ALA A 244 -25.22 -10.93 1.63
C ALA A 244 -26.21 -10.42 2.68
N ALA A 245 -25.72 -9.94 3.83
CA ALA A 245 -26.55 -9.41 4.91
C ALA A 245 -27.28 -8.11 4.51
N ILE A 246 -26.63 -7.22 3.73
CA ILE A 246 -27.28 -6.01 3.19
C ILE A 246 -28.39 -6.38 2.21
N LEU A 247 -28.09 -7.27 1.26
CA LEU A 247 -29.04 -7.65 0.20
C LEU A 247 -30.25 -8.40 0.78
N ALA A 248 -30.05 -9.29 1.75
CA ALA A 248 -31.13 -9.97 2.46
C ALA A 248 -32.05 -9.00 3.23
N ARG A 249 -31.49 -7.95 3.86
CA ARG A 249 -32.27 -6.89 4.54
C ARG A 249 -33.06 -6.03 3.56
N LEU A 250 -32.45 -5.66 2.42
CA LEU A 250 -33.16 -4.99 1.32
C LEU A 250 -34.34 -5.84 0.83
N ALA A 251 -34.13 -7.15 0.61
CA ALA A 251 -35.18 -8.07 0.18
C ALA A 251 -36.33 -8.17 1.20
N ALA A 252 -36.02 -8.14 2.51
CA ALA A 252 -37.01 -8.04 3.58
C ALA A 252 -37.74 -6.68 3.64
N GLY A 253 -37.25 -5.68 2.91
CA GLY A 253 -37.88 -4.37 2.75
C GLY A 253 -37.28 -3.24 3.57
N GLU A 254 -36.17 -3.46 4.27
CA GLU A 254 -35.41 -2.40 4.93
C GLU A 254 -34.84 -1.40 3.90
N PRO A 255 -34.78 -0.09 4.19
CA PRO A 255 -34.03 0.86 3.38
C PRO A 255 -32.52 0.59 3.42
N PHE A 256 -31.78 1.08 2.42
CA PHE A 256 -30.37 0.75 2.23
C PHE A 256 -29.46 1.19 3.40
N GLU A 257 -29.58 2.42 3.88
CA GLU A 257 -28.69 2.97 4.91
C GLU A 257 -28.84 2.25 6.27
N PRO A 258 -30.08 1.97 6.78
CA PRO A 258 -30.28 1.07 7.91
C PRO A 258 -29.73 -0.35 7.65
N ALA A 259 -29.98 -0.92 6.48
CA ALA A 259 -29.52 -2.28 6.14
C ALA A 259 -27.99 -2.37 6.14
N PHE A 260 -27.31 -1.36 5.59
CA PHE A 260 -25.86 -1.21 5.63
C PHE A 260 -25.35 -1.08 7.07
N ALA A 261 -25.93 -0.18 7.86
CA ALA A 261 -25.52 0.04 9.24
C ALA A 261 -25.66 -1.23 10.11
N ALA A 262 -26.77 -1.96 9.95
CA ALA A 262 -27.04 -3.19 10.70
C ALA A 262 -26.20 -4.39 10.24
N ALA A 263 -25.71 -4.40 8.99
CA ALA A 263 -24.85 -5.45 8.45
C ALA A 263 -23.35 -5.19 8.69
N ALA A 264 -22.89 -3.95 8.50
CA ALA A 264 -21.48 -3.57 8.60
C ALA A 264 -21.07 -3.07 10.01
N GLY A 265 -22.03 -2.78 10.89
CA GLY A 265 -21.80 -2.20 12.22
C GLY A 265 -21.41 -0.71 12.20
N VAL A 266 -21.39 -0.08 11.03
CA VAL A 266 -21.08 1.35 10.82
C VAL A 266 -21.98 1.92 9.73
N THR A 267 -22.29 3.22 9.79
CA THR A 267 -23.02 3.90 8.71
C THR A 267 -22.18 4.00 7.43
N VAL A 268 -22.86 4.18 6.29
CA VAL A 268 -22.20 4.42 4.98
C VAL A 268 -21.21 5.58 5.06
N ALA A 269 -21.62 6.70 5.67
CA ALA A 269 -20.80 7.90 5.82
C ALA A 269 -19.54 7.68 6.70
N GLN A 270 -19.66 6.86 7.75
CA GLN A 270 -18.50 6.46 8.56
C GLN A 270 -17.54 5.60 7.72
N ALA A 271 -18.02 4.52 7.10
CA ALA A 271 -17.21 3.64 6.26
C ALA A 271 -16.49 4.41 5.13
N GLU A 272 -17.20 5.36 4.51
CA GLU A 272 -16.69 6.25 3.47
C GLU A 272 -15.58 7.19 3.99
N SER A 273 -15.83 7.89 5.09
CA SER A 273 -14.84 8.78 5.74
C SER A 273 -13.55 8.02 6.08
N ASP A 274 -13.73 6.83 6.64
CA ASP A 274 -12.67 5.88 6.96
C ASP A 274 -11.87 5.46 5.72
N PHE A 275 -12.55 5.11 4.62
CA PHE A 275 -11.94 4.71 3.36
C PHE A 275 -11.13 5.85 2.73
N ARG A 276 -11.72 7.06 2.70
CA ARG A 276 -11.06 8.29 2.28
C ARG A 276 -9.78 8.56 3.08
N GLY A 277 -9.83 8.45 4.41
CA GLY A 277 -8.67 8.67 5.28
C GLY A 277 -7.50 7.75 4.93
N ARG A 278 -7.78 6.49 4.56
CA ARG A 278 -6.76 5.52 4.12
C ARG A 278 -6.25 5.79 2.70
N LEU A 279 -7.13 6.17 1.78
CA LEU A 279 -6.75 6.52 0.41
C LEU A 279 -5.83 7.77 0.41
N ALA A 280 -6.15 8.76 1.26
CA ALA A 280 -5.35 9.95 1.50
C ALA A 280 -4.02 9.66 2.22
N PHE A 281 -3.96 8.69 3.13
CA PHE A 281 -2.70 8.26 3.75
C PHE A 281 -1.70 7.79 2.68
N TRP A 282 -2.11 6.88 1.78
CA TRP A 282 -1.22 6.41 0.73
C TRP A 282 -0.81 7.52 -0.25
N SER A 283 -1.74 8.36 -0.72
CA SER A 283 -1.38 9.44 -1.65
C SER A 283 -0.55 10.57 -1.01
N ARG A 284 -0.64 10.77 0.31
CA ARG A 284 0.20 11.73 1.06
C ARG A 284 1.59 11.21 1.42
N TRP A 285 1.76 9.93 1.76
CA TRP A 285 3.05 9.38 2.20
C TRP A 285 3.90 8.76 1.08
N LEU A 286 3.28 8.22 0.02
CA LEU A 286 4.00 7.60 -1.10
C LEU A 286 4.99 8.57 -1.78
N PRO A 287 4.69 9.86 -2.04
CA PRO A 287 5.64 10.79 -2.64
C PRO A 287 6.90 10.97 -1.80
N PHE A 288 6.79 10.98 -0.47
CA PHE A 288 7.96 11.07 0.41
C PHE A 288 8.81 9.80 0.28
N LEU A 289 8.21 8.62 0.41
CA LEU A 289 8.91 7.32 0.32
C LEU A 289 9.60 7.09 -1.02
N THR A 290 9.08 7.65 -2.13
CA THR A 290 9.70 7.54 -3.47
C THR A 290 10.69 8.64 -3.80
N THR A 291 10.91 9.64 -2.93
CA THR A 291 11.98 10.62 -3.17
C THR A 291 13.37 10.02 -2.91
N PRO A 292 14.42 10.42 -3.65
CA PRO A 292 15.80 10.09 -3.33
C PRO A 292 16.19 10.45 -1.88
N THR A 293 15.58 11.50 -1.34
CA THR A 293 15.76 11.94 0.05
C THR A 293 15.32 10.89 1.07
N ALA A 294 14.23 10.16 0.84
CA ALA A 294 13.81 9.10 1.77
C ALA A 294 14.76 7.90 1.79
N LEU A 295 15.39 7.57 0.65
CA LEU A 295 16.47 6.57 0.62
C LEU A 295 17.66 7.02 1.47
N TRP A 296 18.08 8.28 1.37
CA TRP A 296 19.14 8.83 2.23
C TRP A 296 18.76 8.89 3.71
N ILE A 297 17.50 9.21 4.04
CA ILE A 297 17.01 9.17 5.42
C ILE A 297 17.05 7.73 5.96
N ALA A 298 16.61 6.73 5.18
CA ALA A 298 16.66 5.32 5.58
C ALA A 298 18.11 4.83 5.80
N VAL A 299 19.03 5.16 4.89
CA VAL A 299 20.48 4.87 5.03
C VAL A 299 21.04 5.54 6.28
N THR A 300 20.65 6.80 6.57
CA THR A 300 21.11 7.53 7.76
C THR A 300 20.57 6.91 9.05
N LEU A 301 19.29 6.52 9.09
CA LEU A 301 18.70 5.83 10.24
C LEU A 301 19.34 4.45 10.48
N LEU A 302 19.64 3.70 9.43
CA LEU A 302 20.39 2.44 9.53
C LEU A 302 21.82 2.65 10.04
N ALA A 303 22.51 3.70 9.57
CA ALA A 303 23.83 4.06 10.06
C ALA A 303 23.79 4.47 11.55
N LEU A 304 22.82 5.28 11.97
CA LEU A 304 22.61 5.65 13.37
C LEU A 304 22.27 4.44 14.25
N LEU A 305 21.42 3.52 13.78
CA LEU A 305 21.09 2.28 14.47
C LEU A 305 22.31 1.35 14.60
N ALA A 306 23.15 1.27 13.56
CA ALA A 306 24.40 0.52 13.58
C ALA A 306 25.42 1.13 14.56
N ILE A 307 25.54 2.46 14.60
CA ILE A 307 26.37 3.18 15.58
C ILE A 307 25.85 2.96 16.99
N TRP A 308 24.54 3.00 17.21
CA TRP A 308 23.92 2.76 18.52
C TRP A 308 24.17 1.32 19.01
N ARG A 309 23.89 0.31 18.18
CA ARG A 309 24.21 -1.10 18.50
C ARG A 309 25.70 -1.37 18.68
N ARG A 310 26.56 -0.64 17.96
CA ARG A 310 28.02 -0.70 18.14
C ARG A 310 28.42 -0.12 19.49
N ARG A 311 27.89 1.05 19.86
CA ARG A 311 28.17 1.68 21.16
C ARG A 311 27.72 0.84 22.34
N GLU A 312 26.61 0.11 22.22
CA GLU A 312 26.19 -0.80 23.28
C GLU A 312 27.17 -1.97 23.45
N ARG A 313 27.57 -2.62 22.34
CA ARG A 313 28.60 -3.66 22.37
C ARG A 313 29.98 -3.19 22.80
N ASP A 314 30.33 -1.94 22.51
CA ASP A 314 31.59 -1.34 22.91
C ASP A 314 31.58 -0.96 24.42
N ARG A 315 30.41 -0.77 25.04
CA ARG A 315 30.25 -0.65 26.51
C ARG A 315 30.46 -1.99 27.21
N GLU A 316 29.77 -3.03 26.74
CA GLU A 316 29.90 -4.41 27.27
C GLU A 316 31.37 -4.86 27.30
N ARG A 317 32.15 -4.54 26.25
CA ARG A 317 33.59 -4.82 26.19
C ARG A 317 34.44 -3.98 27.15
N ALA A 318 34.11 -2.70 27.30
CA ALA A 318 34.84 -1.82 28.21
C ALA A 318 34.63 -2.21 29.68
N GLU A 319 33.44 -2.71 30.04
CA GLU A 319 33.15 -3.25 31.38
C GLU A 319 33.94 -4.54 31.66
N LEU A 320 34.04 -5.43 30.66
CA LEU A 320 34.86 -6.64 30.75
C LEU A 320 36.34 -6.32 30.93
N TRP A 321 36.93 -5.45 30.09
CA TRP A 321 38.32 -5.04 30.22
C TRP A 321 38.62 -4.36 31.56
N ALA A 322 37.72 -3.49 32.03
CA ALA A 322 37.88 -2.84 33.33
C ALA A 322 37.80 -3.86 34.50
N GLU A 323 37.11 -4.99 34.33
CA GLU A 323 37.09 -6.06 35.34
C GLU A 323 38.31 -6.99 35.25
N GLU A 324 38.84 -7.21 34.05
CA GLU A 324 40.14 -7.87 33.86
C GLU A 324 41.27 -7.05 34.49
N GLU A 325 41.35 -5.74 34.22
CA GLU A 325 42.31 -4.81 34.84
C GLU A 325 42.23 -4.85 36.39
N ARG A 326 41.01 -4.77 36.96
CA ARG A 326 40.81 -4.88 38.42
C ARG A 326 41.26 -6.24 39.00
N ARG A 327 41.22 -7.31 38.21
CA ARG A 327 41.70 -8.64 38.66
C ARG A 327 43.22 -8.78 38.53
N THR A 328 43.84 -8.22 37.49
CA THR A 328 45.31 -8.17 37.38
C THR A 328 45.92 -7.28 38.45
N ASP A 329 45.37 -6.08 38.69
CA ASP A 329 45.82 -5.18 39.75
C ASP A 329 45.70 -5.83 41.15
N ALA A 330 44.66 -6.64 41.36
CA ALA A 330 44.48 -7.40 42.61
C ALA A 330 45.41 -8.63 42.72
N ALA A 331 45.87 -9.19 41.60
CA ALA A 331 46.82 -10.31 41.57
C ALA A 331 48.26 -9.82 41.78
N ASP A 332 48.64 -8.72 41.13
CA ASP A 332 49.95 -8.07 41.30
C ASP A 332 50.07 -7.32 42.64
N GLY A 333 48.93 -7.03 43.29
CA GLY A 333 48.85 -6.32 44.57
C GLY A 333 49.03 -7.19 45.84
N VAL A 334 49.36 -8.48 45.73
CA VAL A 334 49.58 -9.36 46.90
C VAL A 334 51.01 -9.14 47.45
N PRO A 335 51.18 -8.62 48.68
CA PRO A 335 52.51 -8.42 49.25
C PRO A 335 53.13 -9.76 49.68
N ASP A 336 54.38 -10.00 49.31
CA ASP A 336 55.16 -11.13 49.83
C ASP A 336 55.34 -10.99 51.36
N GLY A 337 54.87 -12.00 52.10
CA GLY A 337 54.65 -11.95 53.53
C GLY A 337 55.93 -12.17 54.34
N GLY A 338 56.78 -11.15 54.43
CA GLY A 338 58.02 -11.18 55.23
C GLY A 338 57.77 -11.46 56.73
N LEU A 339 58.26 -12.60 57.21
CA LEU A 339 58.21 -12.99 58.63
C LEU A 339 59.17 -12.15 59.51
N PRO A 340 58.80 -11.80 60.75
CA PRO A 340 59.58 -10.86 61.55
C PRO A 340 60.66 -11.49 62.47
N ASN A 341 61.90 -11.05 62.24
CA ASN A 341 62.86 -10.53 63.22
C ASN A 341 63.56 -11.47 64.25
N GLY A 342 64.89 -11.32 64.39
CA GLY A 342 65.66 -11.78 65.56
C GLY A 342 67.13 -12.16 65.31
N GLY A 343 68.07 -11.22 65.44
CA GLY A 343 69.52 -11.50 65.44
C GLY A 343 70.41 -10.25 65.47
N PRO A 344 71.37 -10.09 66.41
CA PRO A 344 72.07 -8.82 66.64
C PRO A 344 73.28 -8.58 65.72
N ARG A 345 73.59 -7.29 65.49
CA ARG A 345 74.79 -6.82 64.77
C ARG A 345 76.08 -7.05 65.57
N ALA A 346 77.15 -7.41 64.84
CA ALA A 346 78.54 -7.20 65.23
C ALA A 346 79.30 -6.50 64.06
N PRO A 347 80.31 -5.67 64.31
CA PRO A 347 80.99 -4.86 63.28
C PRO A 347 82.28 -5.49 62.75
N GLY A 348 82.64 -5.19 61.49
CA GLY A 348 83.92 -5.59 60.89
C GLY A 348 84.10 -5.11 59.45
N GLU A 349 85.01 -4.15 59.25
CA GLU A 349 85.67 -3.79 57.98
C GLU A 349 86.81 -4.80 57.65
N PRO A 350 87.52 -4.72 56.49
CA PRO A 350 87.17 -4.15 55.17
C PRO A 350 87.62 -5.03 53.96
N ALA A 351 87.56 -4.44 52.75
CA ALA A 351 88.47 -4.63 51.60
C ALA A 351 88.19 -5.71 50.52
N GLY A 352 88.58 -5.36 49.28
CA GLY A 352 88.53 -6.17 48.06
C GLY A 352 87.22 -6.01 47.26
N GLY A 353 87.18 -5.62 45.99
CA GLY A 353 88.24 -5.26 45.03
C GLY A 353 88.05 -6.01 43.70
N SER A 354 88.20 -5.31 42.56
CA SER A 354 88.25 -5.84 41.18
C SER A 354 86.99 -6.55 40.61
N LEU A 355 86.73 -6.63 39.29
CA LEU A 355 87.17 -5.91 38.07
C LEU A 355 86.22 -6.34 36.91
N GLN A 356 85.88 -5.42 35.99
CA GLN A 356 85.60 -5.72 34.55
C GLN A 356 84.37 -6.65 34.22
N ARG A 357 83.87 -6.78 32.97
CA ARG A 357 84.20 -6.17 31.67
C ARG A 357 82.96 -6.02 30.75
N THR A 358 83.06 -5.02 29.88
CA THR A 358 82.41 -4.75 28.57
C THR A 358 81.63 -5.82 27.78
N ARG A 359 80.59 -5.32 27.07
CA ARG A 359 80.18 -5.56 25.65
C ARG A 359 80.19 -6.98 25.05
N GLU A 360 79.01 -7.41 24.60
CA GLU A 360 78.64 -7.75 23.20
C GLU A 360 77.07 -7.74 23.14
N GLN A 361 76.31 -7.28 22.15
CA GLN A 361 76.46 -6.82 20.75
C GLN A 361 76.55 -7.91 19.65
N VAL A 362 75.85 -7.66 18.51
CA VAL A 362 75.40 -8.62 17.46
C VAL A 362 74.22 -9.48 17.96
N GLU A 363 73.05 -9.55 17.30
CA GLU A 363 72.61 -9.09 15.96
C GLU A 363 71.24 -8.39 16.01
#